data_AF-A0A850R6K9-F1
#
_entry.id   AF-A0A850R6K9-F1
#
_cell.length_a   1.000
_cell.length_b   1.000
_cell.length_c   1.000
_cell.angle_alpha   90.00
_cell.angle_beta   90.00
_cell.angle_gamma   90.00
#
_symmetry.space_group_name_H-M   'P 1'
#
loop_
_entity.id
_entity.type
_entity.pdbx_description
1 polymer ?
#
loop_
_entity_poly.entity_id
_entity_poly.type
_entity_poly.pdbx_seq_one_letter_code
_entity_poly.pdbx_strand_id
1 'polypeptide(L)'
;MISQTSILVAIILVMGLYFYSVGKIDGLKRCYHNDERWQQVCFHANRLVRCYYQGLIVIVAIVMTGSLFASQKISLSLNLVLLIFTFSICLGSFIEYLAVKYFDKTF
;
A
#
# COMPACT_ATOMS: atom_id res chain seq x y z
N MET A 1 -7.72 -20.69 15.08
CA MET A 1 -6.45 -20.08 15.52
C MET A 1 -5.63 -19.76 14.28
N ILE A 2 -5.29 -18.49 14.04
CA ILE A 2 -4.33 -18.13 12.98
C ILE A 2 -2.97 -18.69 13.41
N SER A 3 -2.39 -19.56 12.60
CA SER A 3 -1.10 -20.18 12.91
C SER A 3 0.02 -19.15 12.77
N GLN A 4 1.04 -19.21 13.65
CA GLN A 4 2.22 -18.35 13.52
C GLN A 4 2.88 -18.50 12.14
N THR A 5 2.81 -19.72 11.58
CA THR A 5 3.27 -20.00 10.22
C THR A 5 2.49 -19.25 9.15
N SER A 6 1.17 -19.06 9.30
CA SER A 6 0.38 -18.31 8.31
C SER A 6 0.64 -16.80 8.36
N ILE A 7 0.91 -16.24 9.55
CA ILE A 7 1.36 -14.85 9.68
C ILE A 7 2.72 -14.65 9.01
N LEU A 8 3.66 -15.58 9.23
CA LEU A 8 4.99 -15.51 8.64
C LEU A 8 4.96 -15.59 7.11
N VAL A 9 4.15 -16.51 6.56
CA VAL A 9 3.94 -16.60 5.10
C VAL A 9 3.33 -15.32 4.54
N ALA A 10 2.34 -14.74 5.24
CA ALA A 10 1.75 -13.47 4.83
C ALA A 10 2.79 -12.34 4.81
N ILE A 11 3.62 -12.21 5.85
CA ILE A 11 4.68 -11.19 5.90
C ILE A 11 5.66 -11.35 4.74
N ILE A 12 6.14 -12.58 4.48
CA ILE A 12 7.07 -12.85 3.38
C ILE A 12 6.46 -12.45 2.03
N LEU A 13 5.19 -12.82 1.80
CA LEU A 13 4.49 -12.52 0.56
C LEU A 13 4.35 -11.00 0.36
N VAL A 14 4.00 -10.28 1.42
CA VAL A 14 3.79 -8.82 1.40
C VAL A 14 5.09 -8.07 1.18
N MET A 15 6.16 -8.49 1.86
CA MET A 15 7.50 -7.95 1.65
C MET A 15 7.99 -8.24 0.24
N GLY A 16 7.75 -9.45 -0.28
CA GLY A 16 8.07 -9.81 -1.66
C GLY A 16 7.39 -8.91 -2.68
N LEU A 17 6.08 -8.66 -2.52
CA LEU A 17 5.32 -7.72 -3.36
C LEU A 17 5.86 -6.30 -3.27
N TYR A 18 6.19 -5.84 -2.06
CA TYR A 18 6.76 -4.52 -1.83
C TYR A 18 8.10 -4.35 -2.57
N PHE A 19 9.06 -5.24 -2.33
CA PHE A 19 10.38 -5.18 -2.97
C PHE A 19 10.28 -5.33 -4.49
N TYR A 20 9.39 -6.19 -4.99
CA TYR A 20 9.13 -6.32 -6.41
C TYR A 20 8.65 -5.00 -7.02
N SER A 21 7.69 -4.34 -6.38
CA SER A 21 7.10 -3.09 -6.87
C SER A 21 8.14 -1.97 -6.90
N VAL A 22 8.88 -1.79 -5.81
CA VAL A 22 9.96 -0.80 -5.70
C VAL A 22 11.04 -1.07 -6.75
N GLY A 23 11.51 -2.31 -6.86
CA GLY A 23 12.55 -2.68 -7.84
C GLY A 23 12.12 -2.44 -9.29
N LYS A 24 10.83 -2.63 -9.61
CA LYS A 24 10.31 -2.32 -10.95
C LYS A 24 10.25 -0.82 -11.23
N ILE A 25 9.81 -0.02 -10.26
CA ILE A 25 9.77 1.45 -10.38
C ILE A 25 11.20 2.00 -10.54
N ASP A 26 12.15 1.52 -9.73
CA ASP A 26 13.56 1.93 -9.84
C ASP A 26 14.18 1.54 -11.19
N GLY A 27 13.84 0.37 -11.73
CA GLY A 27 14.24 -0.04 -13.07
C GLY A 27 13.73 0.90 -14.16
N LEU A 28 12.43 1.22 -14.11
CA LEU A 28 11.79 2.17 -15.04
C LEU A 28 12.43 3.56 -14.94
N LYS A 29 12.67 4.06 -13.72
CA LYS A 29 13.33 5.34 -13.47
C LYS A 29 14.70 5.42 -14.15
N ARG A 30 15.49 4.33 -14.13
CA ARG A 30 16.79 4.27 -14.81
C ARG A 30 16.64 4.27 -16.33
N CYS A 31 15.66 3.55 -16.87
CA CYS A 31 15.40 3.51 -18.32
C CYS A 31 15.05 4.90 -18.87
N TYR A 32 14.21 5.64 -18.14
CA TYR A 32 13.76 6.97 -18.51
C TYR A 32 14.74 8.10 -18.18
N HIS A 33 15.92 7.81 -17.61
CA HIS A 33 16.92 8.81 -17.22
C HIS A 33 16.39 10.03 -16.43
N ASN A 34 15.24 9.87 -15.76
CA ASN A 34 14.53 10.94 -15.07
C ASN A 34 14.06 12.12 -15.96
N ASP A 35 13.70 11.82 -17.21
CA ASP A 35 13.17 12.78 -18.18
C ASP A 35 11.83 13.40 -17.76
N GLU A 36 11.44 14.51 -18.40
CA GLU A 36 10.18 15.23 -18.11
C GLU A 36 8.93 14.34 -18.21
N ARG A 37 8.90 13.39 -19.18
CA ARG A 37 7.81 12.41 -19.33
C ARG A 37 7.69 11.50 -18.10
N TRP A 38 8.83 11.07 -17.54
CA TRP A 38 8.84 10.26 -16.32
C TRP A 38 8.31 11.04 -15.12
N GLN A 39 8.66 12.33 -15.01
CA GLN A 39 8.13 13.19 -13.94
C GLN A 39 6.60 13.34 -14.05
N GLN A 40 6.05 13.46 -15.26
CA GLN A 40 4.61 13.54 -15.48
C GLN A 40 3.89 12.23 -15.10
N VAL A 41 4.45 11.08 -15.47
CA VAL A 41 3.94 9.76 -15.09
C VAL A 41 3.96 9.58 -13.57
N CYS A 42 5.08 9.91 -12.92
CA CYS A 42 5.20 9.88 -11.46
C CYS A 42 4.22 10.81 -10.76
N PHE A 43 3.96 12.01 -11.31
CA PHE A 43 3.00 12.95 -10.73
C PHE A 43 1.59 12.37 -10.68
N HIS A 44 1.14 11.75 -11.78
CA HIS A 44 -0.18 11.12 -11.85
C HIS A 44 -0.26 9.86 -10.98
N ALA A 45 0.79 9.04 -10.96
CA ALA A 45 0.87 7.87 -10.09
C ALA A 45 0.80 8.25 -8.61
N ASN A 46 1.58 9.26 -8.19
CA ASN A 46 1.57 9.77 -6.82
C ASN A 46 0.22 10.35 -6.40
N ARG A 47 -0.53 10.94 -7.34
CA ARG A 47 -1.89 11.40 -7.06
C ARG A 47 -2.83 10.26 -6.70
N LEU A 48 -2.74 9.11 -7.39
CA LEU A 48 -3.52 7.92 -7.05
C LEU A 48 -3.12 7.33 -5.70
N VAL A 49 -1.81 7.22 -5.44
CA VAL A 49 -1.29 6.72 -4.14
C VAL A 49 -1.74 7.62 -2.99
N ARG A 50 -1.71 8.94 -3.18
CA ARG A 50 -2.23 9.91 -2.19
C ARG A 50 -3.72 9.70 -1.93
N CYS A 51 -4.52 9.49 -2.98
CA CYS A 51 -5.95 9.22 -2.84
C CYS A 51 -6.20 7.92 -2.05
N TYR A 52 -5.38 6.89 -2.29
CA TYR A 52 -5.43 5.64 -1.53
C TYR A 52 -5.18 5.85 -0.03
N TYR A 53 -4.10 6.55 0.34
CA TYR A 53 -3.80 6.82 1.76
C TYR A 53 -4.84 7.73 2.42
N GLN A 54 -5.35 8.73 1.71
CA GLN A 54 -6.46 9.56 2.20
C GLN A 54 -7.71 8.72 2.48
N GLY A 55 -8.07 7.81 1.56
CA GLY A 55 -9.17 6.87 1.77
C GLY A 55 -8.96 5.96 2.98
N LEU A 56 -7.75 5.42 3.16
CA LEU A 56 -7.41 4.62 4.34
C LEU A 56 -7.58 5.40 5.64
N ILE A 57 -7.13 6.66 5.70
CA ILE A 57 -7.29 7.51 6.88
C ILE A 57 -8.77 7.70 7.21
N VAL A 58 -9.61 7.97 6.21
CA VAL A 58 -11.06 8.12 6.40
C VAL A 58 -11.69 6.82 6.92
N ILE A 59 -11.33 5.67 6.35
CA ILE A 59 -11.82 4.36 6.82
C ILE A 59 -11.41 4.11 8.28
N VAL A 60 -10.14 4.34 8.61
CA VAL A 60 -9.62 4.17 9.97
C VAL A 60 -10.35 5.10 10.94
N ALA A 61 -10.59 6.36 10.56
CA ALA A 61 -11.34 7.31 11.38
C ALA A 61 -12.78 6.85 11.63
N ILE A 62 -13.49 6.37 10.59
CA ILE A 62 -14.85 5.84 10.72
C ILE A 62 -14.88 4.63 11.66
N VAL A 63 -13.96 3.67 11.49
CA VAL A 63 -13.86 2.47 12.34
C VAL A 63 -13.57 2.86 13.79
N MET A 64 -12.66 3.82 14.00
CA MET A 64 -12.31 4.31 15.32
C MET A 64 -13.50 4.99 16.01
N THR A 65 -14.21 5.88 15.30
CA THR A 65 -15.40 6.55 15.82
C THR A 65 -16.52 5.55 16.10
N GLY A 66 -16.78 4.60 15.20
CA GLY A 66 -17.79 3.56 15.40
C GLY A 66 -17.50 2.65 16.59
N SER A 67 -16.23 2.34 16.82
CA SER A 67 -15.78 1.53 17.96
C SER A 67 -16.14 2.17 19.31
N LEU A 68 -16.17 3.50 19.41
CA LEU A 68 -16.56 4.20 20.66
C LEU A 68 -18.03 3.98 21.05
N PHE A 69 -18.90 3.74 20.07
CA PHE A 69 -20.34 3.53 20.30
C PHE A 69 -20.72 2.05 20.38
N ALA A 70 -19.79 1.14 20.06
CA ALA A 70 -20.03 -0.29 20.19
C ALA A 70 -19.91 -0.71 21.67
N SER A 71 -20.98 -1.27 22.24
CA SER A 71 -20.97 -1.78 23.62
C SER A 71 -20.08 -3.02 23.82
N GLN A 72 -19.54 -3.59 22.74
CA GLN A 72 -18.64 -4.74 22.77
C GLN A 72 -17.17 -4.29 22.82
N LYS A 73 -16.43 -4.78 23.84
CA LYS A 73 -14.97 -4.60 23.92
C LYS A 73 -14.28 -5.53 22.92
N ILE A 74 -13.88 -5.00 21.76
CA ILE A 74 -13.11 -5.74 20.77
C ILE A 74 -11.66 -5.84 21.27
N SER A 75 -11.24 -7.00 21.76
CA SER A 75 -9.85 -7.29 22.10
C SER A 75 -9.10 -7.81 20.86
N LEU A 76 -8.53 -6.89 20.09
CA LEU A 76 -7.66 -7.21 18.97
C LEU A 76 -6.21 -7.34 19.43
N SER A 77 -5.50 -8.37 18.96
CA SER A 77 -4.07 -8.52 19.24
C SER A 77 -3.26 -7.48 18.46
N LEU A 78 -2.27 -6.89 19.12
CA LEU A 78 -1.38 -5.90 18.50
C LEU A 78 -0.72 -6.45 17.23
N ASN A 79 -0.38 -7.73 17.21
CA ASN A 79 0.24 -8.40 16.06
C ASN A 79 -0.66 -8.38 14.81
N LEU A 80 -1.98 -8.58 14.97
CA LEU A 80 -2.91 -8.52 13.84
C LEU A 80 -3.08 -7.09 13.33
N VAL A 81 -3.15 -6.13 14.25
CA VAL A 81 -3.24 -4.71 13.90
C VAL A 81 -2.02 -4.26 13.12
N LEU A 82 -0.81 -4.57 13.61
CA LEU A 82 0.45 -4.26 12.93
C LEU A 82 0.55 -4.95 11.57
N LEU A 83 0.08 -6.20 11.45
CA LEU A 83 0.06 -6.91 10.17
C LEU A 83 -0.84 -6.21 9.16
N ILE A 84 -2.05 -5.81 9.56
CA ILE A 84 -3.00 -5.08 8.69
C ILE A 84 -2.42 -3.74 8.25
N PHE A 85 -1.81 -2.98 9.18
CA PHE A 85 -1.16 -1.72 8.84
C PHE A 85 0.00 -1.92 7.87
N THR A 86 0.86 -2.90 8.11
CA THR A 86 1.99 -3.23 7.24
C THR A 86 1.49 -3.60 5.85
N PHE A 87 0.47 -4.46 5.77
CA PHE A 87 -0.16 -4.83 4.51
C PHE A 87 -0.70 -3.62 3.75
N SER A 88 -1.42 -2.75 4.44
CA SER A 88 -2.01 -1.54 3.87
C SER A 88 -0.95 -0.58 3.32
N ILE A 89 0.19 -0.43 4.02
CA ILE A 89 1.30 0.41 3.57
C ILE A 89 1.96 -0.20 2.34
N CYS A 90 2.28 -1.50 2.35
CA CYS A 90 2.91 -2.18 1.22
C CYS A 90 2.02 -2.19 -0.04
N LEU A 91 0.70 -2.27 0.14
CA LEU A 91 -0.26 -2.13 -0.95
C LEU A 91 -0.15 -0.77 -1.65
N GLY A 92 0.21 0.30 -0.93
CA GLY A 92 0.43 1.62 -1.52
C GLY A 92 1.54 1.61 -2.57
N SER A 93 2.68 0.97 -2.28
CA SER A 93 3.78 0.82 -3.25
C SER A 93 3.41 -0.06 -4.44
N PHE A 94 2.54 -1.07 -4.24
CA PHE A 94 2.02 -1.87 -5.33
C PHE A 94 1.05 -1.07 -6.22
N ILE A 95 0.19 -0.25 -5.63
CA ILE A 95 -0.69 0.68 -6.35
C ILE A 95 0.14 1.70 -7.14
N GLU A 96 1.23 2.21 -6.57
CA GLU A 96 2.16 3.10 -7.27
C GLU A 96 2.73 2.42 -8.52
N TYR A 97 3.20 1.19 -8.40
CA TYR A 97 3.71 0.42 -9.53
C TYR A 97 2.65 0.21 -10.62
N LEU A 98 1.42 -0.16 -10.24
CA LEU A 98 0.31 -0.32 -11.19
C LEU A 98 -0.04 1.00 -11.88
N ALA A 99 -0.07 2.10 -11.12
CA ALA A 99 -0.35 3.43 -11.64
C ALA A 99 0.72 3.90 -12.62
N VAL A 100 2.00 3.75 -12.28
CA VAL A 100 3.13 4.03 -13.18
C VAL A 100 2.98 3.24 -14.46
N LYS A 101 2.74 1.92 -14.37
CA LYS A 101 2.58 1.06 -15.55
C LYS A 101 1.38 1.42 -16.43
N TYR A 102 0.29 1.90 -15.82
CA TYR A 102 -0.88 2.35 -16.55
C TYR A 102 -0.61 3.67 -17.30
N PHE A 103 -0.02 4.66 -16.61
CA PHE A 103 0.27 5.96 -17.20
C PHE A 103 1.42 5.91 -18.21
N ASP A 104 2.41 5.05 -18.01
CA ASP A 104 3.48 4.76 -18.97
C ASP A 104 2.96 4.26 -20.34
N LYS A 105 1.85 3.53 -20.34
CA LYS A 105 1.18 3.10 -21.57
C LYS A 105 0.27 4.16 -22.18
N THR A 106 -0.16 5.13 -21.40
CA THR A 106 -1.20 6.10 -21.77
C THR A 106 -0.59 7.41 -22.29
N PHE A 107 0.56 7.80 -21.75
CA PHE A 107 1.35 8.97 -22.16
C PHE A 107 2.64 8.51 -22.83
#